data_AF-A0A1F7XAS6-F1
#
_entry.id   AF-A0A1F7XAS6-F1
#
_cell.length_a   1.000
_cell.length_b   1.000
_cell.length_c   1.000
_cell.angle_alpha   90.00
_cell.angle_beta   90.00
_cell.angle_gamma   90.00
#
_symmetry.space_group_name_H-M   'P 1'
#
loop_
_entity.id
_entity.type
_entity.pdbx_description
1 polymer ?
#
loop_
_entity_poly.entity_id
_entity_poly.type
_entity_poly.pdbx_seq_one_letter_code
_entity_poly.pdbx_strand_id
1 'polypeptide(L)'
;MLKLPGNVKNLGKENYYQKGQALLIILLVLSVVLTVSLSIVSRSVTDIKITSNEEESVRALSAAEAGVEQALKTGVSTGGIVTLPDNSQFEALVTEIVPTNDEFAYPKKLNKGESITFWLVSHDDSGNLNCIVGEPCYTGNGIDFYWGEPGTADNLDTTPAIEVSIYYDSAQTGIVNQNFSKINIVRANFDPKSTRLSLNDFTQADIGSFTIGGKEFKFRGQVDFTFAETPIINSCRQARGCVLMAKVRMFYNDQPHSVGIDPQFTLNNHLSAQGINISSTGTSGLNQDITRKINVFQSFAAAPHVFDSTLFSYGDLIK
;
A
#
# COMPACT_ATOMS: atom_id res chain seq x y z
N MET A 1 21.42 -97.48 -50.61
CA MET A 1 21.36 -96.35 -51.57
C MET A 1 21.83 -95.10 -50.83
N LEU A 2 22.61 -94.26 -51.52
CA LEU A 2 23.18 -92.95 -51.15
C LEU A 2 24.49 -92.84 -50.32
N LYS A 3 25.36 -91.98 -50.89
CA LYS A 3 26.74 -91.58 -50.54
C LYS A 3 26.73 -90.11 -50.04
N LEU A 4 27.48 -89.84 -48.96
CA LEU A 4 28.35 -88.66 -48.64
C LEU A 4 27.75 -87.22 -48.65
N PRO A 5 28.48 -86.18 -48.17
CA PRO A 5 29.21 -85.96 -46.91
C PRO A 5 28.92 -84.54 -46.31
N GLY A 6 29.47 -84.17 -45.14
CA GLY A 6 29.35 -82.77 -44.66
C GLY A 6 30.08 -82.46 -43.36
N ASN A 7 31.22 -81.81 -43.49
CA ASN A 7 32.10 -81.31 -42.43
C ASN A 7 31.52 -80.01 -41.83
N VAL A 8 31.33 -79.91 -40.51
CA VAL A 8 31.14 -78.61 -39.83
C VAL A 8 31.93 -78.59 -38.51
N LYS A 9 32.98 -77.76 -38.51
CA LYS A 9 33.75 -77.33 -37.35
C LYS A 9 32.81 -76.73 -36.30
N ASN A 10 32.85 -77.25 -35.07
CA ASN A 10 32.28 -76.55 -33.91
C ASN A 10 33.43 -76.01 -33.06
N LEU A 11 33.66 -74.69 -33.18
CA LEU A 11 34.52 -73.94 -32.28
C LEU A 11 33.89 -73.95 -30.89
N GLY A 12 34.46 -74.76 -29.99
CA GLY A 12 34.18 -74.66 -28.56
C GLY A 12 34.63 -73.30 -28.05
N LYS A 13 33.65 -72.46 -27.69
CA LYS A 13 33.86 -71.23 -26.92
C LYS A 13 34.58 -71.57 -25.61
N GLU A 14 35.83 -71.15 -25.51
CA GLU A 14 36.58 -71.07 -24.26
C GLU A 14 35.87 -70.04 -23.35
N ASN A 15 35.29 -70.50 -22.24
CA ASN A 15 34.74 -69.66 -21.18
C ASN A 15 35.90 -69.04 -20.39
N TYR A 16 36.28 -67.81 -20.74
CA TYR A 16 37.26 -67.05 -19.97
C TYR A 16 36.73 -66.75 -18.56
N TYR A 17 37.49 -67.21 -17.57
CA TYR A 17 37.28 -67.05 -16.15
C TYR A 17 36.98 -65.59 -15.75
N GLN A 18 35.82 -65.39 -15.11
CA GLN A 18 35.29 -64.14 -14.55
C GLN A 18 36.06 -63.60 -13.33
N LYS A 19 37.40 -63.62 -13.33
CA LYS A 19 38.21 -63.18 -12.16
C LYS A 19 38.36 -61.66 -12.01
N GLY A 20 37.88 -60.86 -12.98
CA GLY A 20 37.82 -59.39 -12.89
C GLY A 20 36.43 -58.81 -12.63
N GLN A 21 35.36 -59.60 -12.81
CA GLN A 21 33.98 -59.10 -12.74
C GLN A 21 33.48 -58.94 -11.30
N ALA A 22 33.93 -59.78 -10.37
CA ALA A 22 33.57 -59.67 -8.95
C ALA A 22 34.05 -58.35 -8.32
N LEU A 23 35.27 -57.91 -8.66
CA LEU A 23 35.82 -56.63 -8.20
C LEU A 23 34.99 -55.45 -8.70
N LEU A 24 34.59 -55.48 -9.98
CA LEU A 24 33.76 -54.43 -10.58
C LEU A 24 32.38 -54.34 -9.94
N ILE A 25 31.75 -55.49 -9.62
CA ILE A 25 30.45 -55.50 -8.94
C ILE A 25 30.58 -54.93 -7.53
N ILE A 26 31.62 -55.30 -6.79
CA ILE A 26 31.85 -54.74 -5.44
C ILE A 26 32.09 -53.23 -5.51
N LEU A 27 32.92 -52.76 -6.44
CA LEU A 27 33.16 -51.33 -6.63
C LEU A 27 31.90 -50.56 -7.05
N LEU A 28 31.06 -51.17 -7.89
CA LEU A 28 29.78 -50.61 -8.30
C LEU A 28 28.81 -50.53 -7.10
N VAL A 29 28.72 -51.58 -6.29
CA VAL A 29 27.85 -51.58 -5.10
C VAL A 29 28.33 -50.54 -4.09
N LEU A 30 29.65 -50.45 -3.84
CA LEU A 30 30.22 -49.44 -2.94
C LEU A 30 29.97 -48.02 -3.42
N SER A 31 30.10 -47.74 -4.71
CA SER A 31 29.85 -46.41 -5.27
C SER A 31 28.37 -46.02 -5.20
N VAL A 32 27.46 -46.98 -5.44
CA VAL A 32 26.01 -46.75 -5.29
C VAL A 32 25.64 -46.47 -3.84
N VAL A 33 26.17 -47.25 -2.88
CA VAL A 33 25.92 -47.02 -1.45
C VAL A 33 26.45 -45.66 -1.00
N LEU A 34 27.62 -45.25 -1.47
CA LEU A 34 28.21 -43.94 -1.15
C LEU A 34 27.39 -42.78 -1.74
N THR A 35 26.96 -42.91 -2.99
CA THR A 35 26.16 -41.86 -3.65
C THR A 35 24.78 -41.72 -3.00
N VAL A 36 24.12 -42.82 -2.63
CA VAL A 36 22.83 -42.77 -1.91
C VAL A 36 22.99 -42.16 -0.52
N SER A 37 24.00 -42.57 0.24
CA SER A 37 24.24 -42.02 1.58
C SER A 37 24.59 -40.53 1.54
N LEU A 38 25.45 -40.10 0.62
CA LEU A 38 25.76 -38.68 0.43
C LEU A 38 24.54 -37.87 -0.03
N SER A 39 23.68 -38.45 -0.88
CA SER A 39 22.45 -37.81 -1.34
C SER A 39 21.46 -37.57 -0.18
N ILE A 40 21.29 -38.55 0.71
CA ILE A 40 20.41 -38.40 1.89
C ILE A 40 20.95 -37.33 2.85
N VAL A 41 22.26 -37.33 3.12
CA VAL A 41 22.90 -36.33 3.97
C VAL A 41 22.77 -34.93 3.35
N SER A 42 23.05 -34.79 2.06
CA SER A 42 22.93 -33.52 1.33
C SER A 42 21.51 -32.98 1.38
N ARG A 43 20.50 -33.83 1.17
CA ARG A 43 19.10 -33.45 1.31
C ARG A 43 18.76 -33.01 2.73
N SER A 44 19.19 -33.77 3.74
CA SER A 44 18.94 -33.44 5.15
C SER A 44 19.58 -32.11 5.56
N VAL A 45 20.83 -31.86 5.15
CA VAL A 45 21.52 -30.60 5.41
C VAL A 45 20.82 -29.43 4.71
N THR A 46 20.33 -29.66 3.49
CA THR A 46 19.57 -28.66 2.73
C THR A 46 18.24 -28.34 3.42
N ASP A 47 17.50 -29.36 3.83
CA ASP A 47 16.20 -29.21 4.51
C ASP A 47 16.36 -28.49 5.85
N ILE A 48 17.40 -28.82 6.64
CA ILE A 48 17.73 -28.10 7.89
C ILE A 48 18.08 -26.64 7.60
N LYS A 49 18.88 -26.37 6.55
CA LYS A 49 19.24 -25.01 6.18
C LYS A 49 18.03 -24.19 5.74
N ILE A 50 17.12 -24.78 4.97
CA ILE A 50 15.86 -24.14 4.57
C ILE A 50 15.03 -23.83 5.81
N THR A 51 14.82 -24.82 6.67
CA THR A 51 14.03 -24.64 7.91
C THR A 51 14.62 -23.56 8.79
N SER A 52 15.94 -23.56 9.01
CA SER A 52 16.62 -22.53 9.80
C SER A 52 16.46 -21.15 9.17
N ASN A 53 16.59 -21.03 7.84
CA ASN A 53 16.42 -19.76 7.16
C ASN A 53 14.97 -19.24 7.24
N GLU A 54 13.98 -20.14 7.21
CA GLU A 54 12.57 -19.79 7.40
C GLU A 54 12.31 -19.28 8.82
N GLU A 55 12.85 -19.97 9.85
CA GLU A 55 12.73 -19.53 11.24
C GLU A 55 13.39 -18.15 11.47
N GLU A 56 14.60 -17.95 10.98
CA GLU A 56 15.27 -16.64 11.05
C GLU A 56 14.49 -15.58 10.27
N SER A 57 13.97 -15.92 9.08
CA SER A 57 13.13 -14.99 8.32
C SER A 57 11.90 -14.54 9.10
N VAL A 58 11.27 -15.42 9.89
CA VAL A 58 10.16 -15.05 10.77
C VAL A 58 10.66 -14.15 11.91
N ARG A 59 11.81 -14.45 12.54
CA ARG A 59 12.42 -13.59 13.56
C ARG A 59 12.74 -12.19 13.03
N ALA A 60 13.36 -12.07 11.86
CA ALA A 60 13.63 -10.79 11.21
C ALA A 60 12.34 -10.01 10.91
N LEU A 61 11.25 -10.69 10.53
CA LEU A 61 9.96 -10.05 10.34
C LEU A 61 9.39 -9.52 11.67
N SER A 62 9.39 -10.35 12.72
CA SER A 62 8.93 -9.94 14.05
C SER A 62 9.76 -8.77 14.61
N ALA A 63 11.07 -8.73 14.33
CA ALA A 63 11.90 -7.58 14.69
C ALA A 63 11.49 -6.31 13.93
N ALA A 64 11.22 -6.42 12.62
CA ALA A 64 10.71 -5.29 11.84
C ALA A 64 9.33 -4.81 12.33
N GLU A 65 8.44 -5.73 12.71
CA GLU A 65 7.13 -5.40 13.29
C GLU A 65 7.28 -4.68 14.63
N ALA A 66 8.18 -5.14 15.50
CA ALA A 66 8.49 -4.47 16.76
C ALA A 66 9.03 -3.04 16.52
N GLY A 67 9.85 -2.85 15.48
CA GLY A 67 10.33 -1.54 15.09
C GLY A 67 9.24 -0.60 14.60
N VAL A 68 8.30 -1.11 13.80
CA VAL A 68 7.10 -0.35 13.42
C VAL A 68 6.28 0.01 14.65
N GLU A 69 6.02 -0.94 15.56
CA GLU A 69 5.25 -0.66 16.79
C GLU A 69 5.91 0.40 17.68
N GLN A 70 7.23 0.33 17.83
CA GLN A 70 7.96 1.32 18.60
C GLN A 70 7.84 2.70 17.96
N ALA A 71 8.04 2.80 16.65
CA ALA A 71 7.91 4.05 15.92
C ALA A 71 6.47 4.60 15.97
N LEU A 72 5.44 3.76 15.94
CA LEU A 72 4.04 4.16 16.11
C LEU A 72 3.76 4.70 17.53
N LYS A 73 4.44 4.16 18.56
CA LYS A 73 4.28 4.60 19.96
C LYS A 73 5.03 5.90 20.25
N THR A 74 6.24 6.05 19.73
CA THR A 74 7.10 7.20 20.02
C THR A 74 6.93 8.34 19.03
N GLY A 75 6.48 8.05 17.80
CA GLY A 75 6.46 9.01 16.68
C GLY A 75 7.85 9.34 16.12
N VAL A 76 8.91 8.67 16.57
CA VAL A 76 10.30 9.02 16.27
C VAL A 76 11.09 7.80 15.80
N SER A 77 12.00 8.01 14.84
CA SER A 77 12.98 7.03 14.38
C SER A 77 13.83 6.49 15.54
N THR A 78 14.32 5.26 15.43
CA THR A 78 15.10 4.61 16.52
C THR A 78 16.49 5.20 16.74
N GLY A 79 16.96 6.10 15.87
CA GLY A 79 18.28 6.73 15.96
C GLY A 79 19.44 5.76 15.68
N GLY A 80 19.15 4.55 15.21
CA GLY A 80 20.10 3.47 14.93
C GLY A 80 19.49 2.09 15.15
N ILE A 81 20.36 1.08 15.17
CA ILE A 81 20.00 -0.34 15.36
C ILE A 81 19.65 -0.63 16.83
N VAL A 82 18.52 -1.30 17.04
CA VAL A 82 18.04 -1.80 18.34
C VAL A 82 18.11 -3.31 18.33
N THR A 83 18.70 -3.92 19.36
CA THR A 83 18.80 -5.38 19.52
C THR A 83 17.75 -5.90 20.49
N LEU A 84 17.01 -6.92 20.08
CA LEU A 84 16.00 -7.60 20.89
C LEU A 84 16.63 -8.75 21.72
N PRO A 85 15.95 -9.24 22.78
CA PRO A 85 16.47 -10.29 23.65
C PRO A 85 16.82 -11.62 22.95
N ASP A 86 16.26 -11.88 21.78
CA ASP A 86 16.54 -13.06 20.94
C ASP A 86 17.70 -12.84 19.95
N ASN A 87 18.46 -11.74 20.10
CA ASN A 87 19.53 -11.28 19.21
C ASN A 87 19.07 -10.87 17.80
N SER A 88 17.77 -10.84 17.50
CA SER A 88 17.29 -10.14 16.31
C SER A 88 17.45 -8.63 16.49
N GLN A 89 17.52 -7.89 15.40
CA GLN A 89 17.73 -6.45 15.44
C GLN A 89 16.73 -5.75 14.54
N PHE A 90 16.46 -4.48 14.81
CA PHE A 90 15.73 -3.65 13.87
C PHE A 90 16.23 -2.21 13.87
N GLU A 91 15.94 -1.52 12.78
CA GLU A 91 16.08 -0.08 12.66
C GLU A 91 14.79 0.46 12.06
N ALA A 92 14.19 1.46 12.69
CA ALA A 92 12.96 2.09 12.21
C ALA A 92 13.22 3.56 11.88
N LEU A 93 12.81 3.92 10.66
CA LEU A 93 12.89 5.28 10.13
C LEU A 93 11.48 5.83 9.93
N VAL A 94 11.21 6.98 10.54
CA VAL A 94 9.99 7.76 10.37
C VAL A 94 10.28 8.94 9.45
N THR A 95 9.54 9.05 8.35
CA THR A 95 9.65 10.17 7.40
C THR A 95 8.26 10.71 7.08
N GLU A 96 8.12 12.03 7.00
CA GLU A 96 6.89 12.64 6.50
C GLU A 96 6.67 12.33 5.01
N ILE A 97 5.41 12.13 4.63
CA ILE A 97 5.02 12.02 3.23
C ILE A 97 4.59 13.40 2.76
N VAL A 98 5.55 14.15 2.24
CA VAL A 98 5.31 15.42 1.56
C VAL A 98 5.03 15.13 0.08
N PRO A 99 3.87 15.54 -0.47
CA PRO A 99 3.55 15.37 -1.87
C PRO A 99 4.59 16.00 -2.81
N THR A 100 5.00 15.27 -3.85
CA THR A 100 5.92 15.79 -4.88
C THR A 100 5.12 16.54 -5.93
N ASN A 101 5.52 17.77 -6.26
CA ASN A 101 4.76 18.67 -7.16
C ASN A 101 3.32 18.94 -6.71
N ASP A 102 3.07 18.83 -5.40
CA ASP A 102 1.77 19.09 -4.77
C ASP A 102 0.65 18.13 -5.21
N GLU A 103 0.97 17.04 -5.92
CA GLU A 103 0.05 15.95 -6.26
C GLU A 103 0.20 14.79 -5.29
N PHE A 104 -0.91 14.16 -4.89
CA PHE A 104 -0.87 13.01 -3.98
C PHE A 104 -1.83 11.89 -4.37
N ALA A 105 -1.25 10.73 -4.68
CA ALA A 105 -1.99 9.48 -4.84
C ALA A 105 -2.02 8.72 -3.51
N TYR A 106 -3.22 8.44 -2.98
CA TYR A 106 -3.35 7.75 -1.71
C TYR A 106 -2.83 6.31 -1.81
N PRO A 107 -2.01 5.83 -0.85
CA PRO A 107 -1.38 4.50 -0.94
C PRO A 107 -2.38 3.34 -0.88
N LYS A 108 -3.50 3.53 -0.17
CA LYS A 108 -4.55 2.51 0.01
C LYS A 108 -5.66 2.67 -1.04
N LYS A 109 -6.13 1.55 -1.60
CA LYS A 109 -7.34 1.49 -2.43
C LYS A 109 -8.60 1.43 -1.54
N LEU A 110 -9.73 1.92 -2.06
CA LEU A 110 -11.00 2.01 -1.34
C LEU A 110 -12.09 1.15 -1.95
N ASN A 111 -12.74 0.38 -1.10
CA ASN A 111 -14.00 -0.30 -1.36
C ASN A 111 -15.18 0.64 -1.16
N LYS A 112 -16.36 0.23 -1.65
CA LYS A 112 -17.60 0.98 -1.41
C LYS A 112 -17.83 1.21 0.08
N GLY A 113 -18.14 2.44 0.45
CA GLY A 113 -18.37 2.86 1.82
C GLY A 113 -17.10 3.20 2.61
N GLU A 114 -15.90 2.87 2.12
CA GLU A 114 -14.66 3.34 2.74
C GLU A 114 -14.41 4.81 2.40
N SER A 115 -13.73 5.49 3.33
CA SER A 115 -13.36 6.90 3.19
C SER A 115 -11.91 7.15 3.61
N ILE A 116 -11.28 8.15 3.01
CA ILE A 116 -9.94 8.65 3.35
C ILE A 116 -9.98 10.15 3.59
N THR A 117 -8.94 10.67 4.22
CA THR A 117 -8.77 12.11 4.46
C THR A 117 -7.49 12.58 3.77
N PHE A 118 -7.59 13.68 3.04
CA PHE A 118 -6.48 14.47 2.54
C PHE A 118 -6.38 15.73 3.37
N TRP A 119 -5.20 16.02 3.89
CA TRP A 119 -4.95 17.21 4.69
C TRP A 119 -4.55 18.36 3.79
N LEU A 120 -5.15 19.52 4.01
CA LEU A 120 -4.93 20.75 3.22
C LEU A 120 -4.26 21.85 4.06
N VAL A 121 -3.91 21.52 5.30
CA VAL A 121 -3.22 22.37 6.27
C VAL A 121 -2.11 21.56 6.95
N SER A 122 -1.02 22.21 7.37
CA SER A 122 0.08 21.52 8.03
C SER A 122 -0.25 21.15 9.47
N HIS A 123 0.57 20.27 10.04
CA HIS A 123 0.51 19.88 11.44
C HIS A 123 1.82 20.29 12.12
N ASP A 124 1.77 20.69 13.39
CA ASP A 124 2.98 20.85 14.20
C ASP A 124 3.49 19.50 14.74
N ASP A 125 4.63 19.49 15.43
CA ASP A 125 5.23 18.30 16.05
C ASP A 125 4.31 17.61 17.07
N SER A 126 3.30 18.31 17.58
CA SER A 126 2.30 17.79 18.51
C SER A 126 1.04 17.26 17.80
N GLY A 127 0.99 17.35 16.47
CA GLY A 127 -0.14 16.94 15.64
C GLY A 127 -1.31 17.93 15.64
N ASN A 128 -1.13 19.17 16.12
CA ASN A 128 -2.15 20.21 15.99
C ASN A 128 -2.09 20.85 14.61
N LEU A 129 -3.24 21.29 14.09
CA LEU A 129 -3.26 22.00 12.81
C LEU A 129 -2.54 23.35 12.95
N ASN A 130 -1.61 23.60 12.03
CA ASN A 130 -0.80 24.81 11.99
C ASN A 130 -0.79 25.40 10.58
N CYS A 131 -0.75 26.73 10.48
CA CYS A 131 -0.67 27.41 9.20
C CYS A 131 0.04 28.77 9.28
N ILE A 132 1.15 28.82 10.01
CA ILE A 132 1.99 30.02 10.09
C ILE A 132 2.75 30.29 8.79
N VAL A 133 3.37 31.46 8.69
CA VAL A 133 4.24 31.82 7.55
C VAL A 133 5.45 30.88 7.54
N GLY A 134 5.71 30.25 6.39
CA GLY A 134 6.76 29.24 6.22
C GLY A 134 6.25 27.79 6.19
N GLU A 135 5.03 27.55 6.66
CA GLU A 135 4.39 26.23 6.63
C GLU A 135 3.53 26.04 5.37
N PRO A 136 3.47 24.81 4.82
CA PRO A 136 2.65 24.51 3.65
C PRO A 136 1.17 24.47 4.03
N CYS A 137 0.37 25.34 3.39
CA CYS A 137 -1.08 25.29 3.48
C CYS A 137 -1.69 25.56 2.12
N TYR A 138 -2.79 24.86 1.86
CA TYR A 138 -3.54 25.05 0.64
C TYR A 138 -4.20 26.44 0.63
N THR A 139 -3.97 27.21 -0.44
CA THR A 139 -4.64 28.49 -0.69
C THR A 139 -5.18 28.60 -2.13
N GLY A 140 -5.38 27.44 -2.78
CA GLY A 140 -5.83 27.37 -4.18
C GLY A 140 -7.30 27.73 -4.37
N ASN A 141 -7.71 27.73 -5.64
CA ASN A 141 -9.06 28.06 -6.07
C ASN A 141 -9.93 26.83 -6.37
N GLY A 142 -9.35 25.64 -6.35
CA GLY A 142 -10.05 24.39 -6.61
C GLY A 142 -9.13 23.19 -6.45
N ILE A 143 -9.73 22.00 -6.35
CA ILE A 143 -9.03 20.74 -6.16
C ILE A 143 -9.63 19.73 -7.13
N ASP A 144 -8.78 19.07 -7.89
CA ASP A 144 -9.15 17.91 -8.69
C ASP A 144 -8.99 16.65 -7.86
N PHE A 145 -10.02 15.82 -7.89
CA PHE A 145 -10.06 14.51 -7.28
C PHE A 145 -10.04 13.47 -8.39
N TYR A 146 -9.15 12.48 -8.26
CA TYR A 146 -8.97 11.41 -9.23
C TYR A 146 -9.30 10.07 -8.59
N TRP A 147 -9.99 9.20 -9.32
CA TRP A 147 -10.28 7.84 -8.84
C TRP A 147 -10.47 6.86 -10.00
N GLY A 148 -10.59 5.58 -9.63
CA GLY A 148 -10.81 4.49 -10.58
C GLY A 148 -9.49 3.99 -11.16
N GLU A 149 -9.40 2.68 -11.42
CA GLU A 149 -8.21 2.08 -12.02
C GLU A 149 -8.27 2.22 -13.56
N PRO A 150 -7.14 2.22 -14.26
CA PRO A 150 -7.12 2.19 -15.72
C PRO A 150 -7.97 1.04 -16.28
N GLY A 151 -8.76 1.33 -17.31
CA GLY A 151 -9.67 0.35 -17.92
C GLY A 151 -10.99 0.11 -17.17
N THR A 152 -11.25 0.79 -16.05
CA THR A 152 -12.56 0.74 -15.39
C THR A 152 -13.65 1.27 -16.33
N ALA A 153 -14.73 0.50 -16.49
CA ALA A 153 -15.88 0.91 -17.30
C ALA A 153 -16.65 2.05 -16.62
N ASP A 154 -17.19 2.96 -17.42
CA ASP A 154 -17.92 4.16 -17.00
C ASP A 154 -19.45 3.98 -16.97
N ASN A 155 -19.97 2.81 -17.37
CA ASN A 155 -21.39 2.57 -17.60
C ASN A 155 -21.99 1.41 -16.78
N LEU A 156 -21.21 0.75 -15.94
CA LEU A 156 -21.64 -0.40 -15.14
C LEU A 156 -22.24 0.04 -13.81
N ASP A 157 -23.15 -0.75 -13.23
CA ASP A 157 -23.64 -0.49 -11.87
C ASP A 157 -22.51 -0.48 -10.83
N THR A 158 -21.41 -1.16 -11.13
CA THR A 158 -20.20 -1.20 -10.30
C THR A 158 -19.19 -0.09 -10.61
N THR A 159 -19.48 0.82 -11.56
CA THR A 159 -18.63 1.98 -11.84
C THR A 159 -18.50 2.85 -10.57
N PRO A 160 -17.27 3.10 -10.07
CA PRO A 160 -17.06 3.83 -8.83
C PRO A 160 -17.49 5.29 -8.95
N ALA A 161 -18.23 5.78 -7.95
CA ALA A 161 -18.51 7.20 -7.75
C ALA A 161 -17.90 7.66 -6.43
N ILE A 162 -17.75 8.97 -6.23
CA ILE A 162 -17.19 9.52 -4.99
C ILE A 162 -18.06 10.64 -4.42
N GLU A 163 -18.07 10.75 -3.09
CA GLU A 163 -18.43 11.97 -2.36
C GLU A 163 -17.15 12.60 -1.82
N VAL A 164 -17.03 13.91 -2.01
CA VAL A 164 -15.97 14.73 -1.45
C VAL A 164 -16.60 15.67 -0.43
N SER A 165 -16.16 15.57 0.82
CA SER A 165 -16.54 16.49 1.90
C SER A 165 -15.35 17.38 2.25
N ILE A 166 -15.43 18.68 1.95
CA ILE A 166 -14.38 19.65 2.29
C ILE A 166 -14.76 20.35 3.58
N TYR A 167 -13.84 20.32 4.53
CA TYR A 167 -13.94 20.98 5.83
C TYR A 167 -13.20 22.30 5.77
N TYR A 168 -13.87 23.37 6.16
CA TYR A 168 -13.30 24.71 6.12
C TYR A 168 -13.77 25.56 7.31
N ASP A 169 -12.92 26.49 7.71
CA ASP A 169 -13.18 27.45 8.78
C ASP A 169 -13.17 28.87 8.23
N SER A 170 -14.33 29.31 7.74
CA SER A 170 -14.53 30.67 7.23
C SER A 170 -14.31 31.76 8.29
N ALA A 171 -14.37 31.41 9.58
CA ALA A 171 -14.09 32.35 10.67
C ALA A 171 -12.59 32.46 10.98
N GLN A 172 -11.76 31.54 10.46
CA GLN A 172 -10.31 31.45 10.66
C GLN A 172 -9.89 31.49 12.15
N THR A 173 -10.74 30.94 13.03
CA THR A 173 -10.48 30.86 14.47
C THR A 173 -9.82 29.56 14.88
N GLY A 174 -9.94 28.53 14.06
CA GLY A 174 -9.44 27.17 14.26
C GLY A 174 -7.93 27.14 14.38
N ILE A 175 -7.21 27.57 13.34
CA ILE A 175 -5.74 27.56 13.37
C ILE A 175 -5.18 28.56 14.40
N VAL A 176 -5.78 29.74 14.53
CA VAL A 176 -5.25 30.80 15.40
C VAL A 176 -5.42 30.47 16.88
N ASN A 177 -6.57 29.93 17.28
CA ASN A 177 -6.92 29.71 18.69
C ASN A 177 -7.11 28.23 19.05
N GLN A 178 -6.79 27.30 18.14
CA GLN A 178 -7.08 25.87 18.27
C GLN A 178 -8.57 25.58 18.58
N ASN A 179 -9.47 26.39 18.02
CA ASN A 179 -10.92 26.32 18.26
C ASN A 179 -11.69 26.00 16.98
N PHE A 180 -12.03 24.73 16.81
CA PHE A 180 -12.70 24.18 15.62
C PHE A 180 -14.22 24.03 15.77
N SER A 181 -14.84 24.75 16.72
CA SER A 181 -16.29 24.65 16.99
C SER A 181 -17.20 25.18 15.88
N LYS A 182 -16.66 25.96 14.93
CA LYS A 182 -17.39 26.60 13.83
C LYS A 182 -16.97 26.10 12.44
N ILE A 183 -16.36 24.92 12.36
CA ILE A 183 -16.04 24.32 11.07
C ILE A 183 -17.33 24.09 10.28
N ASN A 184 -17.28 24.43 9.00
CA ASN A 184 -18.32 24.16 8.03
C ASN A 184 -17.88 23.03 7.10
N ILE A 185 -18.86 22.33 6.54
CA ILE A 185 -18.65 21.26 5.57
C ILE A 185 -19.42 21.59 4.32
N VAL A 186 -18.77 21.43 3.18
CA VAL A 186 -19.38 21.48 1.84
C VAL A 186 -19.12 20.14 1.18
N ARG A 187 -20.11 19.66 0.42
CA ARG A 187 -20.06 18.35 -0.23
C ARG A 187 -20.21 18.49 -1.73
N ALA A 188 -19.41 17.73 -2.46
CA ALA A 188 -19.49 17.58 -3.90
C ALA A 188 -19.50 16.08 -4.23
N ASN A 189 -20.39 15.66 -5.13
CA ASN A 189 -20.59 14.26 -5.47
C ASN A 189 -20.36 14.07 -6.95
N PHE A 190 -19.54 13.09 -7.32
CA PHE A 190 -19.18 12.84 -8.71
C PHE A 190 -19.42 11.39 -9.09
N ASP A 191 -20.09 11.18 -10.22
CA ASP A 191 -20.41 9.87 -10.75
C ASP A 191 -20.08 9.81 -12.25
N PRO A 192 -19.23 8.87 -12.70
CA PRO A 192 -18.96 8.70 -14.12
C PRO A 192 -20.14 8.11 -14.90
N LYS A 193 -21.05 7.38 -14.23
CA LYS A 193 -22.18 6.71 -14.87
C LYS A 193 -23.31 7.68 -15.15
N SER A 194 -23.35 8.20 -16.37
CA SER A 194 -24.35 9.16 -16.83
C SER A 194 -25.81 8.73 -16.62
N THR A 195 -26.11 7.43 -16.74
CA THR A 195 -27.48 6.90 -16.55
C THR A 195 -27.92 6.82 -15.09
N ARG A 196 -27.00 6.94 -14.14
CA ARG A 196 -27.29 6.92 -12.69
C ARG A 196 -27.48 8.32 -12.10
N LEU A 197 -27.07 9.37 -12.81
CA LEU A 197 -27.12 10.76 -12.34
C LEU A 197 -28.54 11.22 -11.98
N SER A 198 -29.55 10.82 -12.76
CA SER A 198 -30.96 11.18 -12.48
C SER A 198 -31.56 10.43 -11.28
N LEU A 199 -30.85 9.44 -10.73
CA LEU A 199 -31.29 8.64 -9.59
C LEU A 199 -30.60 9.07 -8.29
N ASN A 200 -29.37 9.58 -8.38
CA ASN A 200 -28.57 9.95 -7.22
C ASN A 200 -28.28 11.45 -7.10
N ASP A 201 -28.61 12.25 -8.12
CA ASP A 201 -28.34 13.70 -8.21
C ASP A 201 -26.84 14.05 -8.09
N PHE A 202 -25.95 13.15 -8.51
CA PHE A 202 -24.52 13.43 -8.56
C PHE A 202 -24.16 14.24 -9.80
N THR A 203 -23.02 14.94 -9.75
CA THR A 203 -22.45 15.62 -10.90
C THR A 203 -21.73 14.61 -11.80
N GLN A 204 -21.84 14.77 -13.12
CA GLN A 204 -21.10 13.94 -14.08
C GLN A 204 -19.59 14.10 -13.85
N ALA A 205 -18.89 13.00 -13.64
CA ALA A 205 -17.43 12.98 -13.60
C ALA A 205 -16.83 13.02 -15.01
N ASP A 206 -15.63 13.58 -15.13
CA ASP A 206 -14.82 13.47 -16.33
C ASP A 206 -14.30 12.05 -16.50
N ILE A 207 -14.29 11.57 -17.74
CA ILE A 207 -13.86 10.22 -18.10
C ILE A 207 -12.65 10.35 -19.02
N GLY A 208 -11.53 9.74 -18.64
CA GLY A 208 -10.28 9.92 -19.37
C GLY A 208 -9.21 8.93 -18.99
N SER A 209 -7.96 9.38 -19.11
CA SER A 209 -6.75 8.78 -18.55
C SER A 209 -5.99 9.95 -17.93
N PHE A 210 -5.81 9.92 -16.61
CA PHE A 210 -5.23 10.99 -15.84
C PHE A 210 -4.08 10.44 -15.02
N THR A 211 -2.92 11.09 -15.03
CA THR A 211 -1.75 10.62 -14.28
C THR A 211 -1.38 11.65 -13.24
N ILE A 212 -1.44 11.25 -11.96
CA ILE A 212 -0.97 12.07 -10.84
C ILE A 212 -0.08 11.24 -9.91
N GLY A 213 0.97 11.82 -9.35
CA GLY A 213 1.87 11.14 -8.42
C GLY A 213 2.43 9.81 -8.94
N GLY A 214 2.64 9.69 -10.26
CA GLY A 214 3.13 8.47 -10.92
C GLY A 214 2.10 7.34 -11.09
N LYS A 215 0.81 7.61 -10.84
CA LYS A 215 -0.28 6.62 -10.93
C LYS A 215 -1.36 7.10 -11.89
N GLU A 216 -1.90 6.17 -12.67
CA GLU A 216 -2.95 6.45 -13.64
C GLU A 216 -4.35 6.20 -13.05
N PHE A 217 -5.29 7.09 -13.38
CA PHE A 217 -6.68 7.10 -12.94
C PHE A 217 -7.62 7.26 -14.13
N LYS A 218 -8.83 6.71 -13.99
CA LYS A 218 -9.84 6.70 -15.06
C LYS A 218 -10.77 7.92 -15.01
N PHE A 219 -11.07 8.40 -13.81
CA PHE A 219 -12.10 9.42 -13.58
C PHE A 219 -11.52 10.62 -12.84
N ARG A 220 -12.09 11.79 -13.12
CA ARG A 220 -11.76 13.05 -12.45
C ARG A 220 -13.03 13.82 -12.09
N GLY A 221 -13.01 14.48 -10.95
CA GLY A 221 -14.05 15.36 -10.47
C GLY A 221 -13.41 16.61 -9.89
N GLN A 222 -13.83 17.78 -10.36
CA GLN A 222 -13.26 19.05 -9.98
C GLN A 222 -14.18 19.74 -8.97
N VAL A 223 -13.63 20.12 -7.82
CA VAL A 223 -14.31 21.06 -6.91
C VAL A 223 -13.68 22.43 -7.08
N ASP A 224 -14.44 23.35 -7.66
CA ASP A 224 -14.04 24.74 -7.88
C ASP A 224 -14.62 25.66 -6.80
N PHE A 225 -13.79 26.51 -6.20
CA PHE A 225 -14.14 27.45 -5.13
C PHE A 225 -14.51 28.85 -5.65
N THR A 226 -14.47 29.06 -6.97
CA THR A 226 -14.75 30.35 -7.63
C THR A 226 -16.20 30.52 -8.08
N PHE A 227 -16.94 29.42 -8.25
CA PHE A 227 -18.32 29.47 -8.76
C PHE A 227 -19.35 29.78 -7.67
N ALA A 228 -20.44 30.45 -8.09
CA ALA A 228 -21.52 30.88 -7.21
C ALA A 228 -22.40 29.74 -6.67
N GLU A 229 -22.23 28.50 -7.15
CA GLU A 229 -22.92 27.29 -6.65
C GLU A 229 -22.14 26.55 -5.55
N THR A 230 -20.85 26.88 -5.38
CA THR A 230 -20.02 26.55 -4.20
C THR A 230 -19.74 27.77 -3.30
N PRO A 231 -20.65 28.76 -3.21
CA PRO A 231 -20.34 30.14 -2.82
C PRO A 231 -19.84 30.26 -1.37
N ILE A 232 -20.10 29.24 -0.54
CA ILE A 232 -19.74 29.24 0.87
C ILE A 232 -18.22 29.10 1.05
N ILE A 233 -17.52 28.42 0.12
CA ILE A 233 -16.05 28.26 0.15
C ILE A 233 -15.32 29.48 -0.42
N ASN A 234 -15.98 30.35 -1.18
CA ASN A 234 -15.34 31.51 -1.80
C ASN A 234 -14.67 32.43 -0.75
N SER A 235 -15.20 32.47 0.48
CA SER A 235 -14.58 33.18 1.61
C SER A 235 -13.22 32.61 2.05
N CYS A 236 -12.95 31.34 1.76
CA CYS A 236 -11.69 30.65 2.01
C CYS A 236 -10.72 30.67 0.84
N ARG A 237 -11.11 31.25 -0.30
CA ARG A 237 -10.24 31.34 -1.46
C ARG A 237 -9.01 32.17 -1.12
N GLN A 238 -7.82 31.62 -1.39
CA GLN A 238 -6.55 32.29 -1.08
C GLN A 238 -6.33 32.62 0.41
N ALA A 239 -7.17 32.11 1.30
CA ALA A 239 -7.08 32.33 2.74
C ALA A 239 -6.30 31.19 3.39
N ARG A 240 -5.14 31.50 3.97
CA ARG A 240 -4.29 30.53 4.67
C ARG A 240 -5.03 29.90 5.84
N GLY A 241 -5.00 28.58 5.93
CA GLY A 241 -5.59 27.83 7.05
C GLY A 241 -7.12 27.87 7.09
N CYS A 242 -7.77 28.33 6.03
CA CYS A 242 -9.23 28.35 5.94
C CYS A 242 -9.77 26.99 5.47
N VAL A 243 -9.19 26.41 4.42
CA VAL A 243 -9.51 25.03 4.00
C VAL A 243 -8.62 24.06 4.78
N LEU A 244 -9.24 23.12 5.50
CA LEU A 244 -8.54 22.28 6.48
C LEU A 244 -8.24 20.89 5.94
N MET A 245 -9.25 20.21 5.41
CA MET A 245 -9.13 18.84 4.90
C MET A 245 -10.24 18.52 3.89
N ALA A 246 -9.98 17.52 3.04
CA ALA A 246 -10.96 16.91 2.17
C ALA A 246 -11.10 15.42 2.51
N LYS A 247 -12.31 14.98 2.87
CA LYS A 247 -12.63 13.56 3.00
C LYS A 247 -13.23 13.05 1.71
N VAL A 248 -12.73 11.93 1.20
CA VAL A 248 -13.26 11.27 -0.01
C VAL A 248 -13.83 9.92 0.36
N ARG A 249 -15.09 9.67 0.00
CA ARG A 249 -15.81 8.41 0.22
C ARG A 249 -16.15 7.76 -1.11
N MET A 250 -15.90 6.46 -1.22
CA MET A 250 -16.16 5.69 -2.45
C MET A 250 -17.56 5.04 -2.42
N PHE A 251 -18.22 4.99 -3.58
CA PHE A 251 -19.53 4.37 -3.79
C PHE A 251 -19.54 3.41 -4.97
N TYR A 252 -20.52 2.49 -4.93
CA TYR A 252 -20.95 1.58 -6.00
C TYR A 252 -19.94 0.53 -6.47
N ASN A 253 -18.65 0.64 -6.18
CA ASN A 253 -17.64 -0.33 -6.62
C ASN A 253 -17.73 -1.71 -5.96
N ASP A 254 -17.34 -2.72 -6.73
CA ASP A 254 -17.19 -4.12 -6.33
C ASP A 254 -15.73 -4.52 -6.07
N GLN A 255 -14.78 -3.77 -6.63
CA GLN A 255 -13.34 -3.92 -6.40
C GLN A 255 -12.72 -2.63 -5.83
N PRO A 256 -11.69 -2.72 -4.99
CA PRO A 256 -11.02 -1.54 -4.45
C PRO A 256 -10.42 -0.65 -5.55
N HIS A 257 -10.68 0.65 -5.50
CA HIS A 257 -10.11 1.63 -6.44
C HIS A 257 -9.20 2.64 -5.77
N SER A 258 -8.18 3.08 -6.48
CA SER A 258 -7.30 4.14 -6.02
C SER A 258 -7.99 5.50 -6.04
N VAL A 259 -7.51 6.40 -5.17
CA VAL A 259 -7.93 7.81 -5.11
C VAL A 259 -6.68 8.69 -5.00
N GLY A 260 -6.72 9.88 -5.59
CA GLY A 260 -5.70 10.90 -5.39
C GLY A 260 -6.26 12.30 -5.58
N ILE A 261 -5.43 13.29 -5.27
CA ILE A 261 -5.77 14.71 -5.40
C ILE A 261 -4.67 15.49 -6.11
N ASP A 262 -5.09 16.53 -6.81
CA ASP A 262 -4.24 17.56 -7.41
C ASP A 262 -4.85 18.94 -7.12
N PRO A 263 -4.19 19.79 -6.31
CA PRO A 263 -4.61 21.16 -6.09
C PRO A 263 -4.40 21.98 -7.35
N GLN A 264 -5.48 22.47 -7.96
CA GLN A 264 -5.36 23.30 -9.16
C GLN A 264 -4.58 24.60 -8.88
N PHE A 265 -3.54 24.81 -9.68
CA PHE A 265 -2.56 25.90 -9.72
C PHE A 265 -2.91 27.24 -9.04
N THR A 266 -2.01 27.68 -8.14
CA THR A 266 -1.36 29.01 -8.16
C THR A 266 0.00 28.90 -7.46
N LEU A 267 1.01 29.66 -7.90
CA LEU A 267 2.39 29.68 -7.38
C LEU A 267 2.47 29.56 -5.83
N ASN A 268 3.33 28.66 -5.33
CA ASN A 268 3.62 28.40 -3.91
C ASN A 268 2.53 27.70 -3.08
N ASN A 269 1.62 26.95 -3.70
CA ASN A 269 0.62 26.14 -3.00
C ASN A 269 1.11 24.72 -2.75
N HIS A 270 1.76 24.52 -1.61
CA HIS A 270 2.19 23.20 -1.21
C HIS A 270 1.07 22.43 -0.50
N LEU A 271 0.80 21.19 -0.95
CA LEU A 271 0.08 20.26 -0.09
C LEU A 271 0.93 20.01 1.15
N SER A 272 0.30 20.03 2.31
CA SER A 272 0.95 19.64 3.54
C SER A 272 1.28 18.14 3.51
N ALA A 273 2.15 17.71 4.45
CA ALA A 273 2.36 16.30 4.67
C ALA A 273 1.01 15.58 4.89
N GLN A 274 0.84 14.42 4.26
CA GLN A 274 -0.41 13.65 4.34
C GLN A 274 -0.39 12.62 5.49
N GLY A 275 0.76 12.50 6.14
CA GLY A 275 1.04 11.56 7.22
C GLY A 275 2.51 11.22 7.26
N ILE A 276 2.82 10.12 7.95
CA ILE A 276 4.17 9.59 8.07
C ILE A 276 4.26 8.21 7.41
N ASN A 277 5.43 7.93 6.86
CA ASN A 277 5.86 6.62 6.44
C ASN A 277 6.84 6.08 7.47
N ILE A 278 6.54 4.90 8.02
CA ILE A 278 7.39 4.18 8.95
C ILE A 278 8.01 3.01 8.20
N SER A 279 9.31 3.07 7.97
CA SER A 279 10.10 2.03 7.33
C SER A 279 10.93 1.33 8.38
N SER A 280 10.59 0.09 8.74
CA SER A 280 11.39 -0.73 9.66
C SER A 280 12.07 -1.89 8.94
N THR A 281 13.37 -2.05 9.18
CA THR A 281 14.16 -3.17 8.69
C THR A 281 14.60 -4.01 9.88
N GLY A 282 14.21 -5.28 9.90
CA GLY A 282 14.61 -6.27 10.89
C GLY A 282 15.65 -7.24 10.34
N THR A 283 16.62 -7.62 11.16
CA THR A 283 17.69 -8.57 10.82
C THR A 283 17.77 -9.70 11.85
N SER A 284 18.21 -10.87 11.40
CA SER A 284 18.35 -12.09 12.21
C SER A 284 19.38 -13.05 11.60
N GLY A 285 19.63 -14.18 12.26
CA GLY A 285 20.68 -15.12 11.87
C GLY A 285 22.01 -14.89 12.58
N LEU A 286 22.87 -15.90 12.58
CA LEU A 286 24.17 -15.90 13.25
C LEU A 286 25.08 -14.72 12.84
N ASN A 287 24.91 -14.20 11.62
CA ASN A 287 25.65 -13.05 11.10
C ASN A 287 24.75 -11.86 10.74
N GLN A 288 23.50 -11.83 11.22
CA GLN A 288 22.51 -10.81 10.85
C GLN A 288 22.28 -10.72 9.33
N ASP A 289 22.41 -11.84 8.62
CA ASP A 289 22.37 -11.93 7.17
C ASP A 289 20.95 -12.08 6.61
N ILE A 290 19.98 -12.41 7.46
CA ILE A 290 18.58 -12.55 7.06
C ILE A 290 17.82 -11.29 7.43
N THR A 291 17.40 -10.55 6.40
CA THR A 291 16.78 -9.23 6.52
C THR A 291 15.34 -9.22 6.01
N ARG A 292 14.45 -8.55 6.74
CA ARG A 292 13.07 -8.27 6.32
C ARG A 292 12.76 -6.79 6.52
N LYS A 293 11.96 -6.21 5.62
CA LYS A 293 11.60 -4.79 5.67
C LYS A 293 10.09 -4.63 5.57
N ILE A 294 9.53 -3.76 6.40
CA ILE A 294 8.12 -3.39 6.45
C ILE A 294 8.01 -1.88 6.27
N ASN A 295 7.05 -1.43 5.46
CA ASN A 295 6.67 -0.03 5.36
C ASN A 295 5.21 0.13 5.76
N VAL A 296 4.94 1.09 6.63
CA VAL A 296 3.58 1.42 7.10
C VAL A 296 3.31 2.90 6.86
N PHE A 297 2.21 3.17 6.17
CA PHE A 297 1.67 4.52 6.05
C PHE A 297 0.69 4.79 7.19
N GLN A 298 0.91 5.87 7.92
CA GLN A 298 -0.01 6.40 8.92
C GLN A 298 -0.41 7.82 8.53
N SER A 299 -1.68 8.01 8.19
CA SER A 299 -2.24 9.36 7.97
C SER A 299 -2.34 10.12 9.30
N PHE A 300 -2.34 11.45 9.25
CA PHE A 300 -2.68 12.26 10.43
C PHE A 300 -4.09 11.94 10.95
N ALA A 301 -4.28 12.13 12.25
CA ALA A 301 -5.50 11.76 12.95
C ALA A 301 -6.69 12.60 12.48
N ALA A 302 -7.72 11.93 11.95
CA ALA A 302 -8.95 12.56 11.51
C ALA A 302 -10.15 12.00 12.29
N ALA A 303 -11.19 12.81 12.47
CA ALA A 303 -12.43 12.36 13.09
C ALA A 303 -13.04 11.20 12.28
N PRO A 304 -13.41 10.07 12.91
CA PRO A 304 -14.05 8.96 12.22
C PRO A 304 -15.35 9.38 11.51
N HIS A 305 -15.61 8.79 10.34
CA HIS A 305 -16.76 9.13 9.49
C HIS A 305 -18.14 8.92 10.16
N VAL A 306 -18.21 8.10 11.21
CA VAL A 306 -19.44 7.88 11.98
C VAL A 306 -19.97 9.17 12.62
N PHE A 307 -19.07 10.13 12.92
CA PHE A 307 -19.41 11.41 13.53
C PHE A 307 -19.79 12.48 12.50
N ASP A 308 -19.75 12.17 11.21
CA ASP A 308 -20.11 13.11 10.14
C ASP A 308 -21.64 13.09 9.85
N SER A 309 -22.40 12.27 10.58
CA SER A 309 -23.86 12.10 10.45
C SER A 309 -24.61 12.87 11.53
N THR A 310 -25.70 13.56 11.16
CA THR A 310 -26.56 14.29 12.12
C THR A 310 -27.38 13.37 13.02
N LEU A 311 -27.65 12.15 12.55
CA LEU A 311 -28.35 11.10 13.29
C LEU A 311 -27.59 9.78 13.07
N PHE A 312 -27.19 9.15 14.16
CA PHE A 312 -26.61 7.81 14.16
C PHE A 312 -27.54 6.86 14.90
N SER A 313 -27.89 5.75 14.27
CA SER A 313 -28.63 4.66 14.90
C SER A 313 -27.94 3.34 14.59
N TYR A 314 -27.78 2.52 15.63
CA TYR A 314 -27.24 1.16 15.50
C TYR A 314 -28.28 0.16 14.97
N GLY A 315 -29.57 0.52 14.96
CA GLY A 315 -30.67 -0.30 14.46
C GLY A 315 -31.61 0.49 13.54
N ASP A 316 -32.66 -0.18 13.05
CA ASP A 316 -33.63 0.44 12.15
C ASP A 316 -34.27 1.67 12.80
N LEU A 317 -34.21 2.78 12.07
CA LEU A 317 -34.96 3.98 12.40
C LEU A 317 -36.42 3.73 12.00
N ILE A 318 -37.23 3.26 12.95
CA ILE A 318 -38.67 3.17 12.77
C ILE A 318 -39.19 4.62 12.79
N LYS A 319 -39.73 5.04 11.65
CA LYS A 319 -40.32 6.36 11.43
C LYS A 319 -41.56 6.59 12.29
#